data_AF-L7JY37-F1
#
_entry.id   AF-L7JY37-F1
#
_cell.length_a   1.000
_cell.length_b   1.000
_cell.length_c   1.000
_cell.angle_alpha   90.00
_cell.angle_beta   90.00
_cell.angle_gamma   90.00
#
_symmetry.space_group_name_H-M   'P 1'
#
loop_
_entity.id
_entity.type
_entity.pdbx_description
1 polymer ?
#
loop_
_entity_poly.entity_id
_entity_poly.type
_entity_poly.pdbx_seq_one_letter_code
_entity_poly.pdbx_strand_id
1 'polypeptide(L)'
;MVLSWIRRATILVRYILLFKNDGNNTETSVLICDNLDDVKLGNVFNNIAHISELPIDELSDYDIIKYDLQADILNIFDKKNGKYVISDSVIIQISVNDHNNTDIMNYEHFVIRIPATQHLFMKVIRLNSHGKVEFSDNEFYNTIKHLIIFVDNSSFILHLLVEKLIKDSKLWDRLKTIDRKNNNKSKTDAISYNQFEMNLSNAMMEINNTTYLAVMDNQKNIAFISENGSTRAKTPVYVNLRNLDALFLRPFIVMNGYFLINNHKELYKKYNKSIIEHGLNIEVDFSDLFYSKRRKYSTDFRLGQILGKIINEIIGCEFLTLYSIEKCMFWFKGIYSNVNFNVKSHLIYFIHFEACTFEQNVYLPANLKKLWIIDSEIVNSLILPIGLEEIYLEEINVKEKTKLEIGKKCQVISLKNINGDVNILSITENFSIQYCTNWTLELKKDENDVIVELHIVNVVFRNVESNLCYDKANMTLEDVTLSNGCIMLLHKHVTKVELERFTGLIRISNIVRNESCVIYLDSGTCQLQRTDEGSVQELTLFNANLISTTTTTEHQIDLNDGLNLELSSSVKKICLKNCFGALLFEDWPIFRKIVFEQDNRCPISGQMFQFVRS
;
A
#
# COMPACT_ATOMS: atom_id res chain seq x y z
N MET A 1 6.97 0.72 60.61
CA MET A 1 6.80 -0.48 61.45
C MET A 1 6.25 -1.57 60.53
N VAL A 2 7.19 -2.41 60.04
CA VAL A 2 7.10 -3.84 59.64
C VAL A 2 5.92 -4.24 58.71
N LEU A 3 6.10 -4.55 57.41
CA LEU A 3 6.96 -5.62 56.85
C LEU A 3 7.71 -5.19 55.56
N SER A 4 9.02 -5.02 55.70
CA SER A 4 10.01 -4.99 54.64
C SER A 4 10.81 -6.29 54.64
N TRP A 5 10.18 -7.46 54.45
CA TRP A 5 10.87 -8.75 54.48
C TRP A 5 10.31 -9.73 53.43
N ILE A 6 10.50 -9.44 52.14
CA ILE A 6 10.64 -10.49 51.11
C ILE A 6 11.83 -10.13 50.21
N ARG A 7 13.05 -10.40 50.68
CA ARG A 7 13.99 -11.15 49.84
C ARG A 7 13.64 -12.60 50.10
N ARG A 8 13.12 -13.39 49.14
CA ARG A 8 13.18 -14.88 49.13
C ARG A 8 12.26 -15.50 48.06
N ALA A 9 12.86 -16.40 47.29
CA ALA A 9 12.27 -17.42 46.40
C ALA A 9 11.41 -16.92 45.23
N THR A 10 11.80 -17.29 44.00
CA THR A 10 10.88 -17.46 42.87
C THR A 10 9.76 -18.38 43.32
N ILE A 11 8.61 -17.81 43.71
CA ILE A 11 7.39 -18.58 43.96
C ILE A 11 6.96 -19.11 42.60
N LEU A 12 7.06 -20.42 42.41
CA LEU A 12 6.54 -21.06 41.22
C LEU A 12 5.02 -21.13 41.34
N VAL A 13 4.31 -20.80 40.26
CA VAL A 13 2.85 -20.81 40.23
C VAL A 13 2.38 -22.03 39.47
N ARG A 14 1.30 -22.65 39.93
CA ARG A 14 0.66 -23.79 39.27
C ARG A 14 -0.82 -23.51 39.09
N TYR A 15 -1.33 -23.73 37.89
CA TYR A 15 -2.71 -23.45 37.53
C TYR A 15 -3.50 -24.75 37.42
N ILE A 16 -4.67 -24.77 38.06
CA ILE A 16 -5.64 -25.87 38.07
C ILE A 16 -6.84 -25.39 37.24
N LEU A 17 -6.97 -25.88 36.03
CA LEU A 17 -8.13 -25.60 35.17
C LEU A 17 -9.25 -26.57 35.53
N LEU A 18 -10.38 -26.02 36.00
CA LEU A 18 -11.58 -26.77 36.35
C LEU A 18 -12.62 -26.62 35.25
N PHE A 19 -12.99 -27.71 34.59
CA PHE A 19 -13.92 -27.70 33.46
C PHE A 19 -15.36 -28.06 33.89
N LYS A 20 -16.31 -27.77 33.00
CA LYS A 20 -17.70 -28.20 33.17
C LYS A 20 -17.83 -29.71 32.92
N ASN A 21 -18.49 -30.43 33.83
CA ASN A 21 -18.70 -31.86 33.69
C ASN A 21 -19.66 -32.21 32.54
N ASP A 22 -19.26 -33.16 31.70
CA ASP A 22 -20.16 -33.89 30.81
C ASP A 22 -21.03 -34.84 31.65
N GLY A 23 -22.32 -34.90 31.38
CA GLY A 23 -23.28 -35.62 32.23
C GLY A 23 -22.84 -37.05 32.61
N ASN A 24 -23.03 -37.37 33.89
CA ASN A 24 -22.98 -38.68 34.55
C ASN A 24 -21.63 -39.39 34.77
N ASN A 25 -20.47 -38.88 34.33
CA ASN A 25 -19.19 -39.42 34.78
C ASN A 25 -18.51 -38.48 35.78
N THR A 26 -18.20 -39.01 36.96
CA THR A 26 -17.61 -38.32 38.11
C THR A 26 -16.09 -38.19 38.04
N GLU A 27 -15.46 -38.49 36.91
CA GLU A 27 -14.03 -38.21 36.75
C GLU A 27 -13.85 -36.70 36.59
N THR A 28 -13.23 -36.11 37.61
CA THR A 28 -12.92 -34.69 37.72
C THR A 28 -12.23 -34.20 36.46
N SER A 29 -12.94 -33.40 35.67
CA SER A 29 -12.42 -32.73 34.48
C SER A 29 -11.48 -31.59 34.92
N VAL A 30 -10.28 -31.96 35.32
CA VAL A 30 -9.24 -31.07 35.88
C VAL A 30 -7.97 -31.22 35.06
N LEU A 31 -7.34 -30.09 34.72
CA LEU A 31 -6.03 -30.05 34.08
C LEU A 31 -5.09 -29.15 34.88
N ILE A 32 -3.89 -29.64 35.15
CA ILE A 32 -2.86 -28.90 35.89
C ILE A 32 -1.73 -28.52 34.93
N CYS A 33 -1.34 -27.24 34.94
CA CYS A 33 -0.23 -26.71 34.15
C CYS A 33 0.62 -25.74 34.96
N ASP A 34 1.92 -25.71 34.65
CA ASP A 34 2.90 -24.82 35.31
C ASP A 34 3.08 -23.49 34.55
N ASN A 35 2.63 -23.43 33.29
CA ASN A 35 2.57 -22.21 32.49
C ASN A 35 1.23 -22.13 31.72
N LEU A 36 0.56 -20.98 31.78
CA LEU A 36 -0.66 -20.72 31.00
C LEU A 36 -0.39 -20.64 29.48
N ASP A 37 0.83 -20.33 29.05
CA ASP A 37 1.20 -20.36 27.64
C ASP A 37 1.08 -21.76 27.03
N ASP A 38 1.37 -22.82 27.81
CA ASP A 38 1.31 -24.22 27.37
C ASP A 38 -0.11 -24.67 26.99
N VAL A 39 -1.11 -23.97 27.54
CA VAL A 39 -2.54 -24.19 27.30
C VAL A 39 -3.18 -23.05 26.51
N LYS A 40 -2.37 -22.16 25.90
CA LYS A 40 -2.82 -20.98 25.14
C LYS A 40 -3.74 -20.05 25.93
N LEU A 41 -3.50 -19.90 27.22
CA LEU A 41 -4.19 -18.95 28.10
C LEU A 41 -3.31 -17.76 28.49
N GLY A 42 -2.03 -17.79 28.09
CA GLY A 42 -1.01 -16.81 28.42
C GLY A 42 -1.36 -15.37 28.06
N ASN A 43 -1.78 -15.12 26.81
CA ASN A 43 -2.02 -13.74 26.35
C ASN A 43 -3.18 -13.04 27.07
N VAL A 44 -4.17 -13.81 27.56
CA VAL A 44 -5.30 -13.24 28.31
C VAL A 44 -4.90 -13.00 29.76
N PHE A 45 -4.32 -13.99 30.44
CA PHE A 45 -4.11 -13.90 31.88
C PHE A 45 -2.75 -13.31 32.31
N ASN A 46 -1.70 -13.38 31.49
CA ASN A 46 -0.40 -12.76 31.80
C ASN A 46 -0.49 -11.22 31.78
N ASN A 47 -1.40 -10.66 30.97
CA ASN A 47 -1.67 -9.21 30.93
C ASN A 47 -2.53 -8.72 32.11
N ILE A 48 -3.30 -9.62 32.74
CA ILE A 48 -4.23 -9.30 33.84
C ILE A 48 -3.53 -9.40 35.21
N ALA A 49 -2.52 -10.27 35.33
CA ALA A 49 -1.80 -10.52 36.59
C ALA A 49 -1.10 -9.28 37.19
N HIS A 50 -0.95 -8.18 36.43
CA HIS A 50 -0.31 -6.95 36.89
C HIS A 50 -1.23 -5.74 37.03
N ILE A 51 -2.50 -5.81 36.58
CA ILE A 51 -3.38 -4.62 36.54
C ILE A 51 -4.83 -5.00 36.88
N SER A 52 -5.28 -4.51 38.03
CA SER A 52 -6.67 -4.29 38.48
C SER A 52 -7.32 -5.33 39.42
N GLU A 53 -7.79 -4.79 40.55
CA GLU A 53 -8.76 -5.39 41.49
C GLU A 53 -10.21 -5.26 40.98
N LEU A 54 -10.42 -4.88 39.72
CA LEU A 54 -11.73 -4.69 39.12
C LEU A 54 -12.01 -5.81 38.12
N PRO A 55 -13.21 -6.42 38.12
CA PRO A 55 -13.58 -7.41 37.13
C PRO A 55 -13.56 -6.77 35.74
N ILE A 56 -12.85 -7.39 34.79
CA ILE A 56 -12.98 -7.08 33.37
C ILE A 56 -14.31 -7.70 32.94
N ASP A 57 -15.27 -6.89 32.49
CA ASP A 57 -16.62 -7.34 32.13
C ASP A 57 -16.62 -8.53 31.14
N GLU A 58 -15.63 -8.58 30.24
CA GLU A 58 -15.43 -9.65 29.25
C GLU A 58 -14.99 -11.01 29.83
N LEU A 59 -14.54 -11.03 31.09
CA LEU A 59 -14.09 -12.23 31.83
C LEU A 59 -14.98 -12.56 33.03
N SER A 60 -16.18 -11.97 33.12
CA SER A 60 -17.13 -12.19 34.21
C SER A 60 -17.51 -13.66 34.46
N ASP A 61 -17.33 -14.54 33.46
CA ASP A 61 -17.56 -15.99 33.57
C ASP A 61 -16.33 -16.78 34.09
N TYR A 62 -15.17 -16.13 34.30
CA TYR A 62 -13.90 -16.77 34.66
C TYR A 62 -13.45 -16.37 36.07
N ASP A 63 -13.64 -17.28 37.02
CA ASP A 63 -13.14 -17.13 38.39
C ASP A 63 -11.70 -17.63 38.50
N ILE A 64 -10.78 -16.75 38.94
CA ILE A 64 -9.44 -17.13 39.38
C ILE A 64 -9.38 -17.06 40.91
N ILE A 65 -9.16 -18.20 41.57
CA ILE A 65 -9.18 -18.28 43.03
C ILE A 65 -7.92 -19.00 43.51
N LYS A 66 -7.25 -18.46 44.52
CA LYS A 66 -6.12 -19.14 45.18
C LYS A 66 -6.61 -20.44 45.82
N TYR A 67 -5.96 -21.56 45.50
CA TYR A 67 -6.32 -22.88 45.97
C TYR A 67 -5.64 -23.21 47.29
N ASP A 68 -6.42 -23.64 48.29
CA ASP A 68 -5.89 -24.13 49.56
C ASP A 68 -5.65 -25.64 49.52
N LEU A 69 -4.36 -26.02 49.43
CA LEU A 69 -3.91 -27.42 49.48
C LEU A 69 -4.25 -28.12 50.80
N GLN A 70 -4.43 -27.39 51.90
CA GLN A 70 -4.74 -27.99 53.20
C GLN A 70 -6.20 -28.45 53.27
N ALA A 71 -7.10 -27.69 52.66
CA ALA A 71 -8.51 -28.04 52.55
C ALA A 71 -8.78 -29.04 51.42
N ASP A 72 -7.98 -29.00 50.33
CA ASP A 72 -8.10 -29.79 49.10
C ASP A 72 -9.56 -30.12 48.72
N ILE A 73 -10.37 -29.07 48.57
CA ILE A 73 -11.83 -29.17 48.39
C ILE A 73 -12.20 -29.97 47.12
N LEU A 74 -11.30 -30.03 46.14
CA LEU A 74 -11.49 -30.74 44.88
C LEU A 74 -10.92 -32.17 44.90
N ASN A 75 -10.33 -32.63 46.02
CA ASN A 75 -9.67 -33.93 46.16
C ASN A 75 -8.65 -34.23 45.05
N ILE A 76 -7.84 -33.23 44.70
CA ILE A 76 -6.85 -33.32 43.62
C ILE A 76 -5.56 -33.97 44.12
N PHE A 77 -5.27 -33.85 45.42
CA PHE A 77 -3.99 -34.22 46.00
C PHE A 77 -4.13 -35.31 47.08
N ASP A 78 -3.51 -36.45 46.83
CA ASP A 78 -3.34 -37.50 47.83
C ASP A 78 -2.17 -37.17 48.76
N LYS A 79 -2.38 -37.38 50.07
CA LYS A 79 -1.33 -37.23 51.07
C LYS A 79 -0.55 -38.55 51.21
N LYS A 80 0.58 -38.68 50.51
CA LYS A 80 1.50 -39.83 50.64
C LYS A 80 2.80 -39.37 51.32
N ASN A 81 3.15 -39.99 52.44
CA ASN A 81 4.37 -39.69 53.21
C ASN A 81 4.56 -38.20 53.59
N GLY A 82 3.48 -37.50 53.95
CA GLY A 82 3.52 -36.08 54.32
C GLY A 82 3.73 -35.11 53.16
N LYS A 83 3.81 -35.60 51.91
CA LYS A 83 3.83 -34.79 50.69
C LYS A 83 2.51 -34.95 49.93
N TYR A 84 2.05 -33.86 49.32
CA TYR A 84 0.90 -33.87 48.41
C TYR A 84 1.35 -34.41 47.05
N VAL A 85 0.71 -35.48 46.59
CA VAL A 85 0.93 -36.11 45.28
C VAL A 85 -0.35 -35.97 44.48
N ILE A 86 -0.27 -35.57 43.21
CA ILE A 86 -1.46 -35.42 42.36
C ILE A 86 -2.12 -36.80 42.17
N SER A 87 -3.44 -36.87 42.33
CA SER A 87 -4.23 -38.09 42.14
C SER A 87 -4.07 -38.65 40.72
N ASP A 88 -4.03 -39.98 40.60
CA ASP A 88 -3.89 -40.70 39.32
C ASP A 88 -5.04 -40.41 38.33
N SER A 89 -6.15 -39.83 38.81
CA SER A 89 -7.33 -39.45 38.00
C SER A 89 -7.20 -38.09 37.28
N VAL A 90 -6.08 -37.37 37.46
CA VAL A 90 -5.88 -36.01 36.91
C VAL A 90 -4.91 -36.05 35.73
N ILE A 91 -5.32 -35.48 34.58
CA ILE A 91 -4.44 -35.39 33.40
C ILE A 91 -3.47 -34.23 33.60
N ILE A 92 -2.17 -34.54 33.56
CA ILE A 92 -1.08 -33.59 33.74
C ILE A 92 -0.44 -33.27 32.38
N GLN A 93 -0.42 -31.99 31.97
CA GLN A 93 0.44 -31.50 30.90
C GLN A 93 1.59 -30.69 31.52
N ILE A 94 2.62 -31.38 32.01
CA ILE A 94 3.88 -30.74 32.43
C ILE A 94 4.79 -30.69 31.22
N SER A 95 5.17 -29.48 30.79
CA SER A 95 6.42 -29.29 30.08
C SER A 95 7.54 -29.16 31.13
N VAL A 96 8.71 -29.71 30.85
CA VAL A 96 9.95 -29.75 31.65
C VAL A 96 10.27 -31.11 32.30
N ASN A 97 11.44 -31.59 31.90
CA ASN A 97 12.10 -32.89 32.10
C ASN A 97 12.40 -33.33 33.56
N ASP A 98 11.72 -32.82 34.57
CA ASP A 98 12.07 -33.12 35.97
C ASP A 98 11.27 -34.29 36.54
N HIS A 99 11.48 -35.47 35.97
CA HIS A 99 10.93 -36.71 36.52
C HIS A 99 11.67 -37.22 37.78
N ASN A 100 12.63 -36.49 38.35
CA ASN A 100 13.48 -37.06 39.41
C ASN A 100 13.90 -36.17 40.60
N ASN A 101 13.45 -34.93 40.76
CA ASN A 101 13.83 -34.16 41.95
C ASN A 101 12.63 -33.81 42.84
N THR A 102 12.54 -34.60 43.92
CA THR A 102 11.74 -34.36 45.12
C THR A 102 12.27 -33.19 45.96
N ASP A 103 12.55 -32.04 45.35
CA ASP A 103 12.96 -30.84 46.08
C ASP A 103 11.80 -29.86 46.28
N ILE A 104 11.83 -29.27 47.47
CA ILE A 104 10.78 -28.54 48.16
C ILE A 104 10.59 -27.17 47.49
N MET A 105 9.88 -27.13 46.36
CA MET A 105 9.40 -25.89 45.78
C MET A 105 8.01 -25.59 46.34
N ASN A 106 7.86 -24.47 47.06
CA ASN A 106 6.56 -23.98 47.52
C ASN A 106 5.80 -23.39 46.33
N TYR A 107 4.96 -24.20 45.69
CA TYR A 107 4.08 -23.73 44.62
C TYR A 107 2.84 -23.02 45.20
N GLU A 108 2.52 -21.84 44.68
CA GLU A 108 1.18 -21.29 44.84
C GLU A 108 0.26 -21.87 43.77
N HIS A 109 -0.90 -22.36 44.19
CA HIS A 109 -1.88 -22.99 43.31
C HIS A 109 -3.05 -22.04 43.07
N PHE A 110 -3.47 -21.89 41.83
CA PHE A 110 -4.66 -21.11 41.46
C PHE A 110 -5.62 -21.96 40.67
N VAL A 111 -6.91 -21.91 41.00
CA VAL A 111 -7.97 -22.53 40.21
C VAL A 111 -8.51 -21.52 39.22
N ILE A 112 -8.58 -21.91 37.95
CA ILE A 112 -9.30 -21.17 36.89
C ILE A 112 -10.50 -22.02 36.48
N ARG A 113 -11.71 -21.46 36.62
CA ARG A 113 -12.92 -22.14 36.15
C ARG A 113 -13.12 -21.87 34.67
N ILE A 114 -13.16 -22.94 33.87
CA ILE A 114 -13.40 -22.86 32.43
C ILE A 114 -14.85 -23.28 32.17
N PRO A 115 -15.72 -22.38 31.65
CA PRO A 115 -17.13 -22.64 31.38
C PRO A 115 -17.36 -23.47 30.10
N ALA A 116 -16.44 -24.40 29.81
CA ALA A 116 -16.51 -25.37 28.73
C ALA A 116 -16.07 -26.75 29.24
N THR A 117 -16.36 -27.81 28.48
CA THR A 117 -15.89 -29.16 28.82
C THR A 117 -14.41 -29.29 28.48
N GLN A 118 -13.70 -30.14 29.22
CA GLN A 118 -12.27 -30.39 28.97
C GLN A 118 -12.05 -30.89 27.54
N HIS A 119 -12.93 -31.76 27.03
CA HIS A 119 -12.88 -32.25 25.66
C HIS A 119 -12.93 -31.10 24.65
N LEU A 120 -13.88 -30.17 24.79
CA LEU A 120 -14.03 -29.04 23.88
C LEU A 120 -12.83 -28.09 23.97
N PHE A 121 -12.37 -27.79 25.19
CA PHE A 121 -11.20 -26.93 25.38
C PHE A 121 -9.96 -27.51 24.71
N MET A 122 -9.65 -28.79 24.98
CA MET A 122 -8.51 -29.48 24.37
C MET A 122 -8.63 -29.54 22.84
N LYS A 123 -9.84 -29.73 22.32
CA LYS A 123 -10.13 -29.74 20.89
C LYS A 123 -9.84 -28.39 20.25
N VAL A 124 -10.18 -27.29 20.92
CA VAL A 124 -9.93 -25.91 20.47
C VAL A 124 -8.45 -25.56 20.51
N ILE A 125 -7.74 -25.76 21.63
CA ILE A 125 -6.34 -25.35 21.75
C ILE A 125 -5.40 -26.17 20.86
N ARG A 126 -5.75 -27.42 20.55
CA ARG A 126 -4.97 -28.32 19.67
C ARG A 126 -5.29 -28.15 18.18
N LEU A 127 -6.14 -27.20 17.80
CA LEU A 127 -6.39 -26.90 16.40
C LEU A 127 -5.09 -26.54 15.69
N ASN A 128 -4.85 -27.21 14.56
CA ASN A 128 -3.73 -26.98 13.68
C ASN A 128 -4.21 -27.02 12.22
N SER A 129 -3.36 -26.57 11.30
CA SER A 129 -3.63 -26.47 9.86
C SER A 129 -3.90 -27.80 9.14
N HIS A 130 -3.71 -28.95 9.80
CA HIS A 130 -3.74 -30.28 9.16
C HIS A 130 -4.84 -31.20 9.71
N GLY A 131 -5.52 -30.81 10.79
CA GLY A 131 -6.60 -31.59 11.40
C GLY A 131 -7.96 -31.31 10.79
N LYS A 132 -8.65 -32.34 10.27
CA LYS A 132 -10.10 -32.27 10.01
C LYS A 132 -10.84 -32.38 11.34
N VAL A 133 -11.10 -31.23 11.97
CA VAL A 133 -11.85 -31.17 13.23
C VAL A 133 -13.26 -30.69 12.93
N GLU A 134 -14.27 -31.52 13.23
CA GLU A 134 -15.68 -31.15 13.10
C GLU A 134 -16.25 -30.75 14.47
N PHE A 135 -16.98 -29.65 14.52
CA PHE A 135 -17.68 -29.17 15.71
C PHE A 135 -19.19 -29.26 15.50
N SER A 136 -19.89 -29.83 16.48
CA SER A 136 -21.35 -29.77 16.59
C SER A 136 -21.82 -28.33 16.85
N ASP A 137 -23.11 -28.06 16.67
CA ASP A 137 -23.67 -26.71 16.88
C ASP A 137 -23.53 -26.24 18.34
N ASN A 138 -23.64 -27.16 19.31
CA ASN A 138 -23.45 -26.85 20.72
C ASN A 138 -21.98 -26.57 21.07
N GLU A 139 -21.05 -27.31 20.46
CA GLU A 139 -19.61 -27.03 20.61
C GLU A 139 -19.22 -25.69 19.97
N PHE A 140 -19.77 -25.34 18.81
CA PHE A 140 -19.58 -24.02 18.19
C PHE A 140 -20.13 -22.89 19.08
N TYR A 141 -21.34 -23.05 19.59
CA TYR A 141 -21.94 -22.08 20.51
C TYR A 141 -21.05 -21.85 21.74
N ASN A 142 -20.63 -22.93 22.42
CA ASN A 142 -19.77 -22.82 23.60
C ASN A 142 -18.39 -22.25 23.25
N THR A 143 -17.84 -22.55 22.08
CA THR A 143 -16.56 -22.00 21.63
C THR A 143 -16.66 -20.48 21.44
N ILE A 144 -17.69 -20.00 20.73
CA ILE A 144 -17.89 -18.56 20.48
C ILE A 144 -18.24 -17.82 21.79
N LYS A 145 -19.11 -18.41 22.62
CA LYS A 145 -19.54 -17.78 23.87
C LYS A 145 -18.40 -17.68 24.88
N HIS A 146 -17.59 -18.73 25.01
CA HIS A 146 -16.67 -18.84 26.14
C HIS A 146 -15.21 -18.87 25.74
N LEU A 147 -14.84 -19.52 24.63
CA LEU A 147 -13.43 -19.85 24.36
C LEU A 147 -12.74 -18.91 23.37
N ILE A 148 -13.49 -18.23 22.51
CA ILE A 148 -12.93 -17.47 21.38
C ILE A 148 -11.96 -16.36 21.80
N ILE A 149 -12.17 -15.78 23.00
CA ILE A 149 -11.33 -14.74 23.58
C ILE A 149 -9.94 -15.25 24.02
N PHE A 150 -9.76 -16.56 24.17
CA PHE A 150 -8.52 -17.17 24.66
C PHE A 150 -7.63 -17.73 23.56
N VAL A 151 -8.12 -17.83 22.33
CA VAL A 151 -7.37 -18.58 21.31
C VAL A 151 -6.33 -17.65 20.69
N ASP A 152 -5.07 -17.78 21.12
CA ASP A 152 -3.88 -17.10 20.57
C ASP A 152 -3.73 -17.24 19.05
N ASN A 153 -4.46 -18.17 18.45
CA ASN A 153 -4.54 -18.41 17.02
C ASN A 153 -6.01 -18.61 16.58
N SER A 154 -6.86 -17.65 16.97
CA SER A 154 -8.29 -17.54 16.63
C SER A 154 -8.55 -17.82 15.14
N SER A 155 -7.60 -17.48 14.28
CA SER A 155 -7.61 -17.68 12.83
C SER A 155 -8.14 -19.05 12.39
N PHE A 156 -7.77 -20.15 13.06
CA PHE A 156 -8.25 -21.49 12.69
C PHE A 156 -9.72 -21.73 13.05
N ILE A 157 -10.16 -21.30 14.23
CA ILE A 157 -11.58 -21.42 14.64
C ILE A 157 -12.44 -20.49 13.81
N LEU A 158 -11.98 -19.27 13.58
CA LEU A 158 -12.64 -18.30 12.72
C LEU A 158 -12.78 -18.85 11.30
N HIS A 159 -11.74 -19.48 10.76
CA HIS A 159 -11.81 -20.14 9.46
C HIS A 159 -12.83 -21.28 9.44
N LEU A 160 -12.86 -22.16 10.46
CA LEU A 160 -13.85 -23.24 10.56
C LEU A 160 -15.28 -22.71 10.73
N LEU A 161 -15.46 -21.63 11.50
CA LEU A 161 -16.73 -20.95 11.67
C LEU A 161 -17.24 -20.44 10.32
N VAL A 162 -16.37 -19.75 9.58
CA VAL A 162 -16.67 -19.25 8.25
C VAL A 162 -17.03 -20.37 7.28
N GLU A 163 -16.24 -21.43 7.21
CA GLU A 163 -16.55 -22.58 6.35
C GLU A 163 -17.93 -23.17 6.65
N LYS A 164 -18.28 -23.31 7.94
CA LYS A 164 -19.56 -23.90 8.34
C LYS A 164 -20.71 -22.94 8.05
N LEU A 165 -20.54 -21.64 8.26
CA LEU A 165 -21.52 -20.61 7.91
C LEU A 165 -21.82 -20.60 6.40
N ILE A 166 -20.79 -20.77 5.57
CA ILE A 166 -20.95 -20.82 4.10
C ILE A 166 -21.67 -22.09 3.66
N LYS A 167 -21.36 -23.23 4.31
CA LYS A 167 -21.97 -24.54 3.99
C LYS A 167 -23.41 -24.65 4.50
N ASP A 168 -23.74 -23.96 5.58
CA ASP A 168 -25.03 -24.05 6.26
C ASP A 168 -25.59 -22.66 6.65
N SER A 169 -26.44 -22.13 5.78
CA SER A 169 -27.09 -20.83 5.96
C SER A 169 -28.03 -20.76 7.18
N LYS A 170 -28.42 -21.90 7.77
CA LYS A 170 -29.28 -21.96 8.97
C LYS A 170 -28.49 -22.09 10.26
N LEU A 171 -27.15 -22.17 10.21
CA LEU A 171 -26.32 -22.30 11.41
C LEU A 171 -26.59 -21.14 12.38
N TRP A 172 -26.69 -19.91 11.86
CA TRP A 172 -27.01 -18.71 12.63
C TRP A 172 -28.28 -18.87 13.47
N ASP A 173 -29.38 -19.29 12.86
CA ASP A 173 -30.67 -19.45 13.54
C ASP A 173 -30.60 -20.52 14.64
N ARG A 174 -29.83 -21.59 14.39
CA ARG A 174 -29.66 -22.67 15.36
C ARG A 174 -28.79 -22.24 16.54
N LEU A 175 -27.71 -21.49 16.30
CA LEU A 175 -26.88 -20.93 17.37
C LEU A 175 -27.68 -19.95 18.24
N LYS A 176 -28.46 -19.05 17.62
CA LYS A 176 -29.38 -18.14 18.34
C LYS A 176 -30.45 -18.88 19.13
N THR A 177 -30.95 -20.00 18.59
CA THR A 177 -31.91 -20.85 19.31
C THR A 177 -31.28 -21.53 20.52
N ILE A 178 -30.02 -21.96 20.43
CA ILE A 178 -29.27 -22.52 21.56
C ILE A 178 -29.07 -21.44 22.64
N ASP A 179 -28.67 -20.23 22.24
CA ASP A 179 -28.48 -19.11 23.16
C ASP A 179 -29.76 -18.78 23.96
N ARG A 180 -30.88 -18.61 23.25
CA ARG A 180 -32.20 -18.38 23.89
C ARG A 180 -32.60 -19.49 24.84
N LYS A 181 -32.34 -20.75 24.50
CA LYS A 181 -32.67 -21.91 25.35
C LYS A 181 -31.83 -21.93 26.63
N ASN A 182 -30.57 -21.53 26.56
CA ASN A 182 -29.68 -21.50 27.70
C ASN A 182 -29.99 -20.31 28.62
N ASN A 183 -30.31 -19.14 28.05
CA ASN A 183 -30.63 -17.94 28.83
C ASN A 183 -32.03 -18.01 29.47
N ASN A 184 -33.00 -18.70 28.86
CA ASN A 184 -34.32 -18.92 29.49
C ASN A 184 -34.27 -19.77 30.77
N LYS A 185 -33.16 -20.47 31.05
CA LYS A 185 -32.96 -21.24 32.28
C LYS A 185 -32.33 -20.42 33.40
N SER A 186 -31.66 -19.31 33.10
CA SER A 186 -31.02 -18.42 34.07
C SER A 186 -31.87 -17.16 34.25
N LYS A 187 -32.65 -17.08 35.32
CA LYS A 187 -33.52 -15.93 35.66
C LYS A 187 -32.78 -14.73 36.26
N THR A 188 -31.44 -14.68 36.18
CA THR A 188 -30.63 -13.65 36.85
C THR A 188 -29.75 -12.91 35.86
N ASP A 189 -29.87 -11.59 35.91
CA ASP A 189 -29.04 -10.53 35.35
C ASP A 189 -29.10 -10.25 33.84
N ALA A 190 -29.64 -9.07 33.53
CA ALA A 190 -29.79 -8.49 32.19
C ALA A 190 -28.46 -8.21 31.46
N ILE A 191 -27.31 -8.34 32.15
CA ILE A 191 -25.97 -8.10 31.59
C ILE A 191 -25.46 -9.34 30.84
N SER A 192 -25.82 -10.56 31.24
CA SER A 192 -25.42 -11.80 30.52
C SER A 192 -26.10 -11.96 29.15
N TYR A 193 -27.12 -11.14 28.87
CA TYR A 193 -28.00 -11.26 27.71
C TYR A 193 -27.33 -10.96 26.35
N ASN A 194 -26.11 -10.40 26.34
CA ASN A 194 -25.44 -9.96 25.10
C ASN A 194 -24.04 -10.56 24.85
N GLN A 195 -23.48 -11.37 25.75
CA GLN A 195 -22.08 -11.82 25.61
C GLN A 195 -21.86 -12.68 24.35
N PHE A 196 -22.79 -13.59 24.04
CA PHE A 196 -22.68 -14.42 22.84
C PHE A 196 -22.76 -13.59 21.55
N GLU A 197 -23.73 -12.67 21.45
CA GLU A 197 -23.89 -11.81 20.28
C GLU A 197 -22.70 -10.85 20.12
N MET A 198 -22.16 -10.32 21.23
CA MET A 198 -20.97 -9.48 21.22
C MET A 198 -19.73 -10.25 20.74
N ASN A 199 -19.46 -11.41 21.34
CA ASN A 199 -18.32 -12.26 20.94
C ASN A 199 -18.45 -12.73 19.49
N LEU A 200 -19.66 -13.03 19.04
CA LEU A 200 -19.93 -13.40 17.66
C LEU A 200 -19.71 -12.22 16.71
N SER A 201 -20.15 -11.01 17.07
CA SER A 201 -19.88 -9.80 16.29
C SER A 201 -18.38 -9.54 16.18
N ASN A 202 -17.65 -9.63 17.29
CA ASN A 202 -16.20 -9.47 17.33
C ASN A 202 -15.49 -10.50 16.45
N ALA A 203 -15.89 -11.78 16.56
CA ALA A 203 -15.37 -12.85 15.72
C ALA A 203 -15.61 -12.59 14.23
N MET A 204 -16.78 -12.08 13.87
CA MET A 204 -17.10 -11.76 12.48
C MET A 204 -16.34 -10.55 11.93
N MET A 205 -16.09 -9.53 12.76
CA MET A 205 -15.19 -8.42 12.40
C MET A 205 -13.77 -8.93 12.19
N GLU A 206 -13.27 -9.78 13.09
CA GLU A 206 -11.94 -10.37 12.96
C GLU A 206 -11.83 -11.24 11.70
N ILE A 207 -12.87 -12.02 11.37
CA ILE A 207 -12.99 -12.75 10.11
C ILE A 207 -12.88 -11.79 8.93
N ASN A 208 -13.59 -10.67 8.95
CA ASN A 208 -13.59 -9.70 7.86
C ASN A 208 -12.18 -9.13 7.60
N ASN A 209 -11.45 -8.88 8.69
CA ASN A 209 -10.13 -8.26 8.65
C ASN A 209 -9.03 -9.24 8.21
N THR A 210 -9.11 -10.49 8.67
CA THR A 210 -8.06 -11.51 8.51
C THR A 210 -8.22 -12.40 7.27
N THR A 211 -9.41 -12.43 6.66
CA THR A 211 -9.69 -13.29 5.50
C THR A 211 -9.95 -12.49 4.23
N TYR A 212 -9.96 -13.15 3.08
CA TYR A 212 -10.57 -12.64 1.84
C TYR A 212 -11.45 -13.72 1.23
N LEU A 213 -12.52 -13.34 0.53
CA LEU A 213 -13.41 -14.30 -0.11
C LEU A 213 -12.93 -14.54 -1.55
N ALA A 214 -12.73 -15.80 -1.91
CA ALA A 214 -12.51 -16.25 -3.28
C ALA A 214 -13.84 -16.82 -3.80
N VAL A 215 -14.54 -16.01 -4.58
CA VAL A 215 -15.84 -16.36 -5.16
C VAL A 215 -15.63 -16.98 -6.52
N MET A 216 -16.03 -18.24 -6.70
CA MET A 216 -15.95 -18.91 -8.00
C MET A 216 -17.34 -19.04 -8.62
N ASP A 217 -17.47 -18.70 -9.91
CA ASP A 217 -18.69 -18.93 -10.67
C ASP A 217 -18.73 -20.35 -11.29
N ASN A 218 -19.86 -20.71 -11.91
CA ASN A 218 -20.04 -22.02 -12.55
C ASN A 218 -19.09 -22.27 -13.73
N GLN A 219 -18.44 -21.23 -14.26
CA GLN A 219 -17.48 -21.29 -15.37
C GLN A 219 -16.03 -21.24 -14.87
N LYS A 220 -15.80 -21.31 -13.56
CA LYS A 220 -14.50 -21.20 -12.89
C LYS A 220 -13.84 -19.82 -13.02
N ASN A 221 -14.60 -18.78 -13.35
CA ASN A 221 -14.12 -17.41 -13.19
C ASN A 221 -14.14 -17.06 -11.70
N ILE A 222 -13.17 -16.25 -11.27
CA ILE A 222 -12.96 -15.95 -9.85
C ILE A 222 -13.07 -14.44 -9.63
N ALA A 223 -13.74 -14.06 -8.54
CA ALA A 223 -13.66 -12.74 -7.94
C ALA A 223 -13.09 -12.83 -6.53
N PHE A 224 -12.31 -11.84 -6.15
CA PHE A 224 -11.75 -11.68 -4.82
C PHE A 224 -12.45 -10.53 -4.10
N ILE A 225 -12.96 -10.79 -2.90
CA ILE A 225 -13.71 -9.81 -2.12
C ILE A 225 -13.04 -9.62 -0.76
N SER A 226 -12.74 -8.37 -0.41
CA SER A 226 -11.95 -8.03 0.76
C SER A 226 -12.37 -6.69 1.38
N GLU A 227 -11.88 -6.42 2.58
CA GLU A 227 -12.14 -5.18 3.31
C GLU A 227 -11.36 -3.97 2.78
N ASN A 228 -10.14 -4.15 2.26
CA ASN A 228 -9.23 -3.03 1.96
C ASN A 228 -8.39 -3.24 0.69
N GLY A 229 -8.83 -4.10 -0.23
CA GLY A 229 -8.14 -4.39 -1.49
C GLY A 229 -6.88 -5.25 -1.38
N SER A 230 -6.27 -5.37 -0.19
CA SER A 230 -5.09 -6.22 0.03
C SER A 230 -5.49 -7.68 0.30
N THR A 231 -4.88 -8.60 -0.46
CA THR A 231 -4.94 -10.05 -0.23
C THR A 231 -3.62 -10.61 0.30
N ARG A 232 -2.52 -9.85 0.18
CA ARG A 232 -1.19 -10.25 0.66
C ARG A 232 -1.22 -10.24 2.19
N ALA A 233 -1.19 -11.42 2.79
CA ALA A 233 -1.31 -11.73 4.24
C ALA A 233 -2.71 -12.17 4.74
N LYS A 234 -3.75 -12.23 3.90
CA LYS A 234 -5.09 -12.68 4.32
C LYS A 234 -5.35 -14.15 3.94
N THR A 235 -6.13 -14.86 4.75
CA THR A 235 -6.49 -16.27 4.50
C THR A 235 -7.64 -16.37 3.48
N PRO A 236 -7.53 -17.17 2.40
CA PRO A 236 -8.62 -17.36 1.45
C PRO A 236 -9.79 -18.14 2.07
N VAL A 237 -10.99 -17.71 1.73
CA VAL A 237 -12.24 -18.41 2.03
C VAL A 237 -12.99 -18.63 0.73
N TYR A 238 -13.16 -19.89 0.34
CA TYR A 238 -13.83 -20.23 -0.91
C TYR A 238 -15.35 -20.23 -0.75
N VAL A 239 -16.02 -19.41 -1.54
CA VAL A 239 -17.48 -19.25 -1.50
C VAL A 239 -18.09 -19.35 -2.88
N ASN A 240 -19.32 -19.85 -2.94
CA ASN A 240 -20.15 -19.70 -4.12
C ASN A 240 -20.88 -18.37 -4.06
N LEU A 241 -21.13 -17.75 -5.21
CA LEU A 241 -21.83 -16.47 -5.29
C LEU A 241 -23.17 -16.49 -4.53
N ARG A 242 -23.91 -17.60 -4.60
CA ARG A 242 -25.19 -17.77 -3.87
C ARG A 242 -25.06 -17.57 -2.36
N ASN A 243 -23.94 -18.00 -1.77
CA ASN A 243 -23.71 -18.01 -0.33
C ASN A 243 -22.98 -16.76 0.17
N LEU A 244 -22.80 -15.76 -0.69
CA LEU A 244 -22.07 -14.53 -0.36
C LEU A 244 -22.74 -13.74 0.77
N ASP A 245 -24.07 -13.89 0.95
CA ASP A 245 -24.84 -13.22 2.01
C ASP A 245 -24.70 -13.91 3.38
N ALA A 246 -24.03 -15.07 3.44
CA ALA A 246 -23.76 -15.76 4.71
C ALA A 246 -22.69 -15.04 5.54
N LEU A 247 -21.96 -14.11 4.94
CA LEU A 247 -20.91 -13.30 5.55
C LEU A 247 -21.20 -11.81 5.29
N PHE A 248 -20.45 -10.94 5.98
CA PHE A 248 -20.49 -9.50 5.72
C PHE A 248 -20.07 -9.21 4.28
N LEU A 249 -20.89 -8.41 3.58
CA LEU A 249 -20.49 -7.84 2.30
C LEU A 249 -19.32 -6.92 2.52
N ARG A 250 -18.31 -7.02 1.66
CA ARG A 250 -17.08 -6.27 1.82
C ARG A 250 -16.96 -5.17 0.77
N PRO A 251 -16.34 -4.04 1.12
CA PRO A 251 -16.30 -2.87 0.25
C PRO A 251 -15.35 -2.99 -0.94
N PHE A 252 -14.49 -4.00 -1.04
CA PHE A 252 -13.59 -4.14 -2.20
C PHE A 252 -13.83 -5.43 -2.96
N ILE A 253 -14.03 -5.32 -4.27
CA ILE A 253 -14.18 -6.46 -5.16
C ILE A 253 -13.21 -6.32 -6.33
N VAL A 254 -12.37 -7.34 -6.53
CA VAL A 254 -11.49 -7.49 -7.68
C VAL A 254 -11.98 -8.68 -8.51
N MET A 255 -12.26 -8.50 -9.79
CA MET A 255 -12.78 -9.57 -10.64
C MET A 255 -12.25 -9.48 -12.06
N ASN A 256 -12.38 -10.56 -12.82
CA ASN A 256 -12.13 -10.53 -14.27
C ASN A 256 -13.41 -10.16 -15.05
N GLY A 257 -13.25 -9.82 -16.33
CA GLY A 257 -14.34 -9.41 -17.21
C GLY A 257 -15.43 -10.47 -17.37
N TYR A 258 -15.05 -11.75 -17.55
CA TYR A 258 -16.02 -12.83 -17.68
C TYR A 258 -16.87 -13.03 -16.42
N PHE A 259 -16.27 -12.90 -15.23
CA PHE A 259 -17.02 -13.00 -13.98
C PHE A 259 -18.08 -11.92 -13.91
N LEU A 260 -17.73 -10.66 -14.22
CA LEU A 260 -18.71 -9.57 -14.22
C LEU A 260 -19.84 -9.82 -15.23
N ILE A 261 -19.49 -10.17 -16.48
CA ILE A 261 -20.47 -10.43 -17.55
C ILE A 261 -21.49 -11.48 -17.11
N ASN A 262 -21.03 -12.58 -16.52
CA ASN A 262 -21.91 -13.68 -16.15
C ASN A 262 -22.72 -13.42 -14.88
N ASN A 263 -22.23 -12.56 -13.97
CA ASN A 263 -22.74 -12.48 -12.60
C ASN A 263 -23.30 -11.09 -12.21
N HIS A 264 -23.25 -10.07 -13.08
CA HIS A 264 -23.67 -8.70 -12.76
C HIS A 264 -25.09 -8.61 -12.15
N LYS A 265 -26.07 -9.39 -12.63
CA LYS A 265 -27.44 -9.36 -12.08
C LYS A 265 -27.53 -9.87 -10.65
N GLU A 266 -26.77 -10.92 -10.33
CA GLU A 266 -26.75 -11.50 -8.99
C GLU A 266 -25.95 -10.61 -8.02
N LEU A 267 -24.84 -10.03 -8.50
CA LEU A 267 -24.09 -9.02 -7.75
C LEU A 267 -24.97 -7.80 -7.42
N TYR A 268 -25.72 -7.29 -8.40
CA TYR A 268 -26.68 -6.20 -8.19
C TYR A 268 -27.69 -6.54 -7.10
N LYS A 269 -28.34 -7.71 -7.16
CA LYS A 269 -29.33 -8.11 -6.13
C LYS A 269 -28.77 -8.13 -4.71
N LYS A 270 -27.51 -8.52 -4.53
CA LYS A 270 -26.84 -8.63 -3.23
C LYS A 270 -26.42 -7.28 -2.68
N TYR A 271 -25.81 -6.46 -3.52
CA TYR A 271 -25.25 -5.17 -3.11
C TYR A 271 -26.29 -4.03 -3.11
N ASN A 272 -27.38 -4.14 -3.87
CA ASN A 272 -28.44 -3.11 -3.90
C ASN A 272 -29.24 -3.02 -2.59
N LYS A 273 -29.30 -4.10 -1.81
CA LYS A 273 -30.09 -4.16 -0.56
C LYS A 273 -29.26 -3.86 0.69
N SER A 274 -27.96 -3.65 0.53
CA SER A 274 -27.03 -3.70 1.64
C SER A 274 -26.43 -2.32 1.89
N ILE A 275 -26.37 -1.94 3.16
CA ILE A 275 -25.68 -0.72 3.59
C ILE A 275 -24.20 -1.09 3.72
N ILE A 276 -23.36 -0.52 2.86
CA ILE A 276 -21.91 -0.63 2.97
C ILE A 276 -21.41 0.72 3.49
N GLU A 277 -20.92 0.73 4.73
CA GLU A 277 -20.59 1.96 5.47
C GLU A 277 -19.48 2.79 4.80
N HIS A 278 -18.57 2.14 4.05
CA HIS A 278 -17.39 2.77 3.44
C HIS A 278 -17.42 2.78 1.90
N GLY A 279 -18.62 2.65 1.31
CA GLY A 279 -18.80 2.58 -0.12
C GLY A 279 -18.16 1.35 -0.78
N LEU A 280 -18.51 1.11 -2.04
CA LEU A 280 -18.06 -0.04 -2.81
C LEU A 280 -17.00 0.37 -3.83
N ASN A 281 -15.86 -0.30 -3.78
CA ASN A 281 -14.71 -0.15 -4.65
C ASN A 281 -14.61 -1.39 -5.55
N ILE A 282 -14.67 -1.19 -6.86
CA ILE A 282 -14.70 -2.29 -7.82
C ILE A 282 -13.49 -2.19 -8.74
N GLU A 283 -12.79 -3.30 -8.90
CA GLU A 283 -11.72 -3.47 -9.87
C GLU A 283 -12.08 -4.59 -10.84
N VAL A 284 -12.01 -4.31 -12.13
CA VAL A 284 -12.34 -5.26 -13.20
C VAL A 284 -11.21 -5.31 -14.21
N ASP A 285 -10.65 -6.51 -14.39
CA ASP A 285 -9.68 -6.79 -15.45
C ASP A 285 -10.34 -7.48 -16.64
N PHE A 286 -10.45 -6.77 -17.77
CA PHE A 286 -11.05 -7.26 -19.01
C PHE A 286 -10.06 -7.98 -19.94
N SER A 287 -8.81 -8.19 -19.52
CA SER A 287 -7.78 -8.84 -20.33
C SER A 287 -8.16 -10.28 -20.73
N ASP A 288 -8.94 -10.96 -19.90
CA ASP A 288 -9.44 -12.33 -20.13
C ASP A 288 -10.35 -12.43 -21.38
N LEU A 289 -11.13 -11.38 -21.67
CA LEU A 289 -12.00 -11.31 -22.86
C LEU A 289 -11.18 -11.33 -24.16
N PHE A 290 -10.02 -10.66 -24.16
CA PHE A 290 -9.18 -10.54 -25.34
C PHE A 290 -8.55 -11.90 -25.70
N TYR A 291 -7.92 -12.58 -24.73
CA TYR A 291 -7.25 -13.86 -24.96
C TYR A 291 -8.17 -14.95 -25.51
N SER A 292 -9.40 -15.05 -24.99
CA SER A 292 -10.34 -16.10 -25.37
C SER A 292 -10.90 -15.89 -26.79
N LYS A 293 -11.06 -14.64 -27.22
CA LYS A 293 -11.68 -14.27 -28.49
C LYS A 293 -10.66 -14.14 -29.62
N ARG A 294 -9.40 -13.77 -29.35
CA ARG A 294 -8.30 -13.81 -30.34
C ARG A 294 -8.08 -15.21 -30.91
N ARG A 295 -8.32 -16.27 -30.12
CA ARG A 295 -8.30 -17.66 -30.62
C ARG A 295 -9.42 -17.98 -31.62
N LYS A 296 -10.49 -17.20 -31.66
CA LYS A 296 -11.70 -17.46 -32.47
C LYS A 296 -11.81 -16.59 -33.72
N TYR A 297 -11.19 -15.40 -33.74
CA TYR A 297 -11.30 -14.45 -34.84
C TYR A 297 -9.91 -14.15 -35.40
N SER A 298 -9.72 -14.39 -36.71
CA SER A 298 -8.45 -14.27 -37.42
C SER A 298 -8.08 -12.86 -37.87
N THR A 299 -8.98 -11.88 -37.70
CA THR A 299 -8.74 -10.47 -38.06
C THR A 299 -8.97 -9.56 -36.85
N ASP A 300 -7.94 -8.81 -36.48
CA ASP A 300 -7.90 -8.03 -35.23
C ASP A 300 -9.00 -6.95 -35.16
N PHE A 301 -9.40 -6.37 -36.30
CA PHE A 301 -10.39 -5.29 -36.36
C PHE A 301 -11.83 -5.74 -35.97
N ARG A 302 -12.33 -6.85 -36.52
CA ARG A 302 -13.69 -7.35 -36.19
C ARG A 302 -13.77 -7.80 -34.73
N LEU A 303 -12.69 -8.40 -34.24
CA LEU A 303 -12.55 -8.79 -32.85
C LEU A 303 -12.65 -7.58 -31.92
N GLY A 304 -11.93 -6.49 -32.22
CA GLY A 304 -11.98 -5.23 -31.48
C GLY A 304 -13.39 -4.67 -31.36
N GLN A 305 -14.15 -4.60 -32.45
CA GLN A 305 -15.52 -4.08 -32.43
C GLN A 305 -16.48 -4.92 -31.57
N ILE A 306 -16.37 -6.26 -31.64
CA ILE A 306 -17.18 -7.17 -30.83
C ILE A 306 -16.85 -6.99 -29.35
N LEU A 307 -15.57 -6.90 -29.00
CA LEU A 307 -15.12 -6.68 -27.63
C LEU A 307 -15.59 -5.32 -27.10
N GLY A 308 -15.42 -4.25 -27.88
CA GLY A 308 -15.90 -2.92 -27.51
C GLY A 308 -17.41 -2.89 -27.22
N LYS A 309 -18.23 -3.58 -28.03
CA LYS A 309 -19.68 -3.68 -27.78
C LYS A 309 -19.99 -4.39 -26.47
N ILE A 310 -19.36 -5.54 -26.21
CA ILE A 310 -19.56 -6.32 -24.97
C ILE A 310 -19.15 -5.49 -23.75
N ILE A 311 -18.01 -4.80 -23.84
CA ILE A 311 -17.48 -3.96 -22.77
C ILE A 311 -18.41 -2.78 -22.50
N ASN A 312 -18.93 -2.13 -23.54
CA ASN A 312 -19.87 -1.02 -23.37
C ASN A 312 -21.17 -1.45 -22.69
N GLU A 313 -21.68 -2.64 -23.04
CA GLU A 313 -22.87 -3.20 -22.41
C GLU A 313 -22.63 -3.51 -20.93
N ILE A 314 -21.48 -4.09 -20.59
CA ILE A 314 -21.21 -4.50 -19.21
C ILE A 314 -20.80 -3.34 -18.30
N ILE A 315 -20.08 -2.33 -18.81
CA ILE A 315 -19.77 -1.10 -18.07
C ILE A 315 -21.06 -0.37 -17.69
N GLY A 316 -22.08 -0.41 -18.56
CA GLY A 316 -23.40 0.17 -18.33
C GLY A 316 -24.37 -0.69 -17.49
N CYS A 317 -23.93 -1.81 -16.92
CA CYS A 317 -24.84 -2.72 -16.23
C CYS A 317 -25.39 -2.15 -14.89
N GLU A 318 -26.51 -2.70 -14.42
CA GLU A 318 -27.16 -2.28 -13.17
C GLU A 318 -26.24 -2.35 -11.95
N PHE A 319 -25.33 -3.33 -11.91
CA PHE A 319 -24.38 -3.48 -10.81
C PHE A 319 -23.40 -2.32 -10.72
N LEU A 320 -22.72 -1.97 -11.81
CA LEU A 320 -21.75 -0.87 -11.85
C LEU A 320 -22.41 0.52 -11.76
N THR A 321 -23.74 0.58 -11.77
CA THR A 321 -24.51 1.81 -11.62
C THR A 321 -25.12 1.96 -10.21
N LEU A 322 -24.77 1.10 -9.26
CA LEU A 322 -25.15 1.24 -7.86
C LEU A 322 -24.63 2.56 -7.27
N TYR A 323 -25.48 3.27 -6.52
CA TYR A 323 -25.12 4.52 -5.85
C TYR A 323 -24.12 4.32 -4.70
N SER A 324 -24.05 3.10 -4.16
CA SER A 324 -23.08 2.73 -3.13
C SER A 324 -21.67 2.57 -3.68
N ILE A 325 -21.47 2.55 -5.01
CA ILE A 325 -20.13 2.50 -5.58
C ILE A 325 -19.49 3.89 -5.46
N GLU A 326 -18.27 3.92 -4.95
CA GLU A 326 -17.47 5.14 -4.87
C GLU A 326 -16.45 5.18 -6.00
N LYS A 327 -15.88 4.01 -6.34
CA LYS A 327 -14.72 3.91 -7.22
C LYS A 327 -14.77 2.68 -8.12
N CYS A 328 -14.43 2.90 -9.38
CA CYS A 328 -14.22 1.85 -10.38
C CYS A 328 -12.80 1.90 -10.94
N MET A 329 -12.16 0.75 -11.02
CA MET A 329 -10.84 0.55 -11.61
C MET A 329 -10.98 -0.44 -12.77
N PHE A 330 -10.60 -0.03 -13.97
CA PHE A 330 -10.76 -0.87 -15.16
C PHE A 330 -9.43 -1.10 -15.86
N TRP A 331 -9.13 -2.36 -16.17
CA TRP A 331 -7.96 -2.76 -16.93
C TRP A 331 -8.39 -3.30 -18.29
N PHE A 332 -7.80 -2.74 -19.35
CA PHE A 332 -8.06 -3.09 -20.73
C PHE A 332 -6.76 -3.48 -21.42
N LYS A 333 -6.80 -4.57 -22.19
CA LYS A 333 -5.64 -5.05 -22.97
C LYS A 333 -6.04 -5.41 -24.40
N GLY A 334 -5.29 -4.95 -25.39
CA GLY A 334 -5.49 -5.36 -26.79
C GLY A 334 -6.74 -4.77 -27.47
N ILE A 335 -7.29 -3.67 -26.96
CA ILE A 335 -8.58 -3.16 -27.42
C ILE A 335 -8.41 -2.05 -28.45
N TYR A 336 -9.21 -2.12 -29.51
CA TYR A 336 -9.46 -1.00 -30.43
C TYR A 336 -10.51 -0.10 -29.77
N SER A 337 -10.06 1.04 -29.23
CA SER A 337 -10.79 1.78 -28.22
C SER A 337 -11.99 2.52 -28.81
N ASN A 338 -13.16 1.88 -28.71
CA ASN A 338 -14.49 2.49 -28.87
C ASN A 338 -15.28 2.33 -27.56
N VAL A 339 -14.57 2.28 -26.42
CA VAL A 339 -15.20 2.06 -25.12
C VAL A 339 -15.89 3.35 -24.67
N ASN A 340 -17.21 3.28 -24.52
CA ASN A 340 -18.04 4.39 -24.12
C ASN A 340 -18.14 4.43 -22.60
N PHE A 341 -17.40 5.37 -21.99
CA PHE A 341 -17.48 5.65 -20.56
C PHE A 341 -18.49 6.76 -20.22
N ASN A 342 -19.57 6.89 -20.98
CA ASN A 342 -20.71 7.74 -20.61
C ASN A 342 -21.48 7.11 -19.43
N VAL A 343 -20.83 7.08 -18.27
CA VAL A 343 -21.29 6.45 -17.04
C VAL A 343 -21.47 7.52 -15.95
N LYS A 344 -22.19 7.19 -14.87
CA LYS A 344 -22.67 8.13 -13.85
C LYS A 344 -21.59 9.06 -13.29
N SER A 345 -21.98 10.33 -13.12
CA SER A 345 -21.12 11.48 -12.79
C SER A 345 -20.72 11.62 -11.32
N HIS A 346 -20.89 10.61 -10.46
CA HIS A 346 -20.40 10.66 -9.06
C HIS A 346 -19.27 9.66 -8.78
N LEU A 347 -19.06 8.69 -9.67
CA LEU A 347 -18.06 7.64 -9.50
C LEU A 347 -16.66 8.17 -9.83
N ILE A 348 -15.68 7.78 -9.02
CA ILE A 348 -14.26 8.00 -9.31
C ILE A 348 -13.76 6.88 -10.21
N TYR A 349 -13.14 7.21 -11.34
CA TYR A 349 -12.57 6.21 -12.25
C TYR A 349 -11.06 6.24 -12.22
N PHE A 350 -10.45 5.06 -12.16
CA PHE A 350 -9.07 4.81 -12.58
C PHE A 350 -9.10 3.85 -13.78
N ILE A 351 -8.42 4.19 -14.88
CA ILE A 351 -8.45 3.37 -16.10
C ILE A 351 -7.03 3.07 -16.56
N HIS A 352 -6.80 1.80 -16.89
CA HIS A 352 -5.55 1.30 -17.44
C HIS A 352 -5.78 0.69 -18.83
N PHE A 353 -4.98 1.10 -19.80
CA PHE A 353 -4.93 0.56 -21.16
C PHE A 353 -3.53 -0.01 -21.43
N GLU A 354 -3.47 -1.21 -21.99
CA GLU A 354 -2.23 -1.86 -22.41
C GLU A 354 -2.39 -2.41 -23.84
N ALA A 355 -1.39 -2.27 -24.71
CA ALA A 355 -1.45 -2.84 -26.07
C ALA A 355 -2.70 -2.41 -26.86
N CYS A 356 -3.17 -1.17 -26.70
CA CYS A 356 -4.42 -0.67 -27.26
C CYS A 356 -4.21 0.29 -28.44
N THR A 357 -5.19 0.39 -29.33
CA THR A 357 -5.17 1.34 -30.45
C THR A 357 -6.38 2.26 -30.38
N PHE A 358 -6.16 3.56 -30.29
CA PHE A 358 -7.20 4.60 -30.23
C PHE A 358 -7.47 5.14 -31.65
N GLU A 359 -8.29 4.40 -32.42
CA GLU A 359 -8.63 4.72 -33.81
C GLU A 359 -9.79 5.70 -33.98
N GLN A 360 -10.54 6.01 -32.93
CA GLN A 360 -11.67 6.95 -32.98
C GLN A 360 -11.52 7.98 -31.85
N ASN A 361 -12.33 9.03 -31.88
CA ASN A 361 -12.38 9.97 -30.76
C ASN A 361 -12.87 9.23 -29.51
N VAL A 362 -11.99 9.07 -28.53
CA VAL A 362 -12.30 8.40 -27.27
C VAL A 362 -12.61 9.45 -26.22
N TYR A 363 -13.81 9.32 -25.66
CA TYR A 363 -14.29 10.17 -24.57
C TYR A 363 -14.17 9.41 -23.26
N LEU A 364 -13.22 9.85 -22.43
CA LEU A 364 -13.02 9.34 -21.09
C LEU A 364 -14.04 9.94 -20.12
N PRO A 365 -14.37 9.27 -19.00
CA PRO A 365 -15.39 9.76 -18.08
C PRO A 365 -14.93 11.06 -17.41
N ALA A 366 -15.86 12.00 -17.19
CA ALA A 366 -15.53 13.33 -16.65
C ALA A 366 -14.84 13.28 -15.26
N ASN A 367 -15.12 12.24 -14.47
CA ASN A 367 -14.55 12.00 -13.14
C ASN A 367 -13.36 11.04 -13.15
N LEU A 368 -12.72 10.83 -14.29
CA LEU A 368 -11.46 10.10 -14.34
C LEU A 368 -10.41 10.87 -13.54
N LYS A 369 -9.81 10.20 -12.55
CA LYS A 369 -8.76 10.78 -11.71
C LYS A 369 -7.37 10.27 -12.10
N LYS A 370 -7.27 9.01 -12.52
CA LYS A 370 -6.01 8.38 -12.93
C LYS A 370 -6.16 7.67 -14.26
N LEU A 371 -5.23 7.94 -15.18
CA LEU A 371 -5.15 7.28 -16.48
C LEU A 371 -3.77 6.66 -16.66
N TRP A 372 -3.75 5.40 -17.07
CA TRP A 372 -2.53 4.71 -17.42
C TRP A 372 -2.66 4.12 -18.83
N ILE A 373 -1.69 4.36 -19.71
CA ILE A 373 -1.64 3.79 -21.06
C ILE A 373 -0.22 3.27 -21.31
N ILE A 374 -0.08 2.01 -21.71
CA ILE A 374 1.21 1.36 -22.00
C ILE A 374 1.17 0.71 -23.38
N ASP A 375 2.28 0.76 -24.12
CA ASP A 375 2.51 0.02 -25.37
C ASP A 375 1.34 0.21 -26.34
N SER A 376 0.93 1.45 -26.56
CA SER A 376 -0.32 1.76 -27.26
C SER A 376 -0.14 2.83 -28.32
N GLU A 377 -1.08 2.86 -29.26
CA GLU A 377 -1.06 3.79 -30.39
C GLU A 377 -2.28 4.71 -30.39
N ILE A 378 -2.04 6.02 -30.41
CA ILE A 378 -3.07 7.05 -30.49
C ILE A 378 -3.14 7.55 -31.93
N VAL A 379 -4.09 7.03 -32.70
CA VAL A 379 -4.26 7.38 -34.11
C VAL A 379 -5.07 8.67 -34.28
N ASN A 380 -6.14 8.82 -33.49
CA ASN A 380 -7.03 9.98 -33.50
C ASN A 380 -7.08 10.66 -32.12
N SER A 381 -7.82 11.77 -32.00
CA SER A 381 -7.87 12.58 -30.79
C SER A 381 -8.36 11.81 -29.56
N LEU A 382 -7.48 11.61 -28.58
CA LEU A 382 -7.82 11.17 -27.24
C LEU A 382 -8.12 12.40 -26.37
N ILE A 383 -9.39 12.58 -25.99
CA ILE A 383 -9.82 13.76 -25.23
C ILE A 383 -9.74 13.43 -23.74
N LEU A 384 -8.81 14.06 -23.04
CA LEU A 384 -8.63 13.92 -21.60
C LEU A 384 -9.62 14.80 -20.83
N PRO A 385 -10.18 14.31 -19.71
CA PRO A 385 -11.12 15.10 -18.91
C PRO A 385 -10.39 16.17 -18.09
N ILE A 386 -11.05 17.31 -17.89
CA ILE A 386 -10.50 18.48 -17.16
C ILE A 386 -10.14 18.12 -15.70
N GLY A 387 -10.82 17.15 -15.10
CA GLY A 387 -10.63 16.72 -13.71
C GLY A 387 -9.54 15.68 -13.47
N LEU A 388 -8.77 15.32 -14.51
CA LEU A 388 -7.69 14.33 -14.42
C LEU A 388 -6.55 14.83 -13.52
N GLU A 389 -6.16 14.00 -12.55
CA GLU A 389 -5.13 14.33 -11.56
C GLU A 389 -3.79 13.67 -11.91
N GLU A 390 -3.82 12.42 -12.40
CA GLU A 390 -2.62 11.65 -12.73
C GLU A 390 -2.71 11.01 -14.11
N ILE A 391 -1.65 11.13 -14.89
CA ILE A 391 -1.50 10.47 -16.18
C ILE A 391 -0.13 9.79 -16.31
N TYR A 392 -0.16 8.53 -16.74
CA TYR A 392 1.01 7.70 -16.99
C TYR A 392 0.92 7.15 -18.41
N LEU A 393 1.84 7.57 -19.28
CA LEU A 393 1.96 7.09 -20.65
C LEU A 393 3.34 6.46 -20.81
N GLU A 394 3.41 5.23 -21.30
CA GLU A 394 4.67 4.51 -21.50
C GLU A 394 4.66 3.80 -22.85
N GLU A 395 5.72 3.99 -23.65
CA GLU A 395 5.85 3.38 -24.97
C GLU A 395 4.67 3.71 -25.90
N ILE A 396 4.31 5.00 -25.97
CA ILE A 396 3.15 5.46 -26.73
C ILE A 396 3.56 6.09 -28.06
N ASN A 397 2.87 5.69 -29.13
CA ASN A 397 2.98 6.30 -30.44
C ASN A 397 1.74 7.15 -30.76
N VAL A 398 1.88 8.47 -30.82
CA VAL A 398 0.86 9.40 -31.28
C VAL A 398 1.08 9.66 -32.77
N LYS A 399 0.10 9.27 -33.61
CA LYS A 399 0.22 9.37 -35.07
C LYS A 399 0.35 10.83 -35.54
N GLU A 400 1.01 10.98 -36.70
CA GLU A 400 1.15 12.26 -37.39
C GLU A 400 -0.22 12.95 -37.56
N LYS A 401 -0.27 14.26 -37.26
CA LYS A 401 -1.46 15.13 -37.27
C LYS A 401 -2.42 14.98 -36.08
N THR A 402 -2.15 14.05 -35.16
CA THR A 402 -2.87 13.97 -33.89
C THR A 402 -2.03 14.61 -32.79
N LYS A 403 -2.70 15.34 -31.90
CA LYS A 403 -2.09 16.05 -30.79
C LYS A 403 -2.82 15.65 -29.50
N LEU A 404 -2.08 15.11 -28.54
CA LEU A 404 -2.63 14.81 -27.21
C LEU A 404 -2.48 16.04 -26.33
N GLU A 405 -3.57 16.51 -25.72
CA GLU A 405 -3.53 17.68 -24.83
C GLU A 405 -3.74 17.28 -23.36
N ILE A 406 -2.75 17.56 -22.52
CA ILE A 406 -2.80 17.32 -21.08
C ILE A 406 -3.10 18.64 -20.36
N GLY A 407 -4.19 18.63 -19.59
CA GLY A 407 -4.70 19.81 -18.88
C GLY A 407 -3.82 20.26 -17.72
N LYS A 408 -3.88 21.56 -17.37
CA LYS A 408 -3.05 22.18 -16.31
C LYS A 408 -3.26 21.58 -14.92
N LYS A 409 -4.45 21.06 -14.63
CA LYS A 409 -4.85 20.54 -13.31
C LYS A 409 -4.19 19.20 -12.96
N CYS A 410 -3.55 18.54 -13.92
CA CYS A 410 -2.85 17.29 -13.68
C CYS A 410 -1.66 17.54 -12.75
N GLN A 411 -1.65 16.83 -11.62
CA GLN A 411 -0.64 16.94 -10.56
C GLN A 411 0.56 16.03 -10.82
N VAL A 412 0.30 14.87 -11.43
CA VAL A 412 1.35 13.90 -11.79
C VAL A 412 1.24 13.59 -13.28
N ILE A 413 2.31 13.84 -14.02
CA ILE A 413 2.44 13.52 -15.44
C ILE A 413 3.70 12.69 -15.60
N SER A 414 3.58 11.44 -16.07
CA SER A 414 4.72 10.58 -16.38
C SER A 414 4.57 10.07 -17.81
N LEU A 415 5.46 10.49 -18.68
CA LEU A 415 5.46 10.21 -20.11
C LEU A 415 6.80 9.57 -20.44
N LYS A 416 6.84 8.29 -20.74
CA LYS A 416 8.08 7.52 -20.97
C LYS A 416 8.14 6.99 -22.37
N ASN A 417 9.25 7.24 -23.06
CA ASN A 417 9.49 6.70 -24.40
C ASN A 417 8.34 7.01 -25.37
N ILE A 418 7.96 8.29 -25.45
CA ILE A 418 6.86 8.76 -26.29
C ILE A 418 7.36 9.10 -27.68
N ASN A 419 6.56 8.78 -28.70
CA ASN A 419 6.75 9.24 -30.06
C ASN A 419 5.50 10.02 -30.50
N GLY A 420 5.69 11.21 -31.08
CA GLY A 420 4.60 12.09 -31.54
C GLY A 420 4.37 13.32 -30.68
N ASP A 421 3.30 14.07 -30.97
CA ASP A 421 3.03 15.41 -30.44
C ASP A 421 2.10 15.38 -29.21
N VAL A 422 2.63 15.80 -28.06
CA VAL A 422 1.89 15.93 -26.80
C VAL A 422 2.08 17.35 -26.26
N ASN A 423 0.96 18.04 -26.06
CA ASN A 423 0.93 19.39 -25.51
C ASN A 423 0.52 19.35 -24.04
N ILE A 424 1.48 19.71 -23.20
CA ILE A 424 1.34 19.71 -21.75
C ILE A 424 1.19 21.16 -21.32
N LEU A 425 -0.03 21.62 -21.10
CA LEU A 425 -0.30 23.06 -20.93
C LEU A 425 0.46 23.70 -19.76
N SER A 426 0.80 22.95 -18.72
CA SER A 426 1.63 23.44 -17.60
C SER A 426 3.09 23.72 -17.99
N ILE A 427 3.59 23.06 -19.03
CA ILE A 427 4.97 23.19 -19.54
C ILE A 427 5.00 24.08 -20.78
N THR A 428 4.13 23.85 -21.76
CA THR A 428 4.21 24.52 -23.08
C THR A 428 3.92 26.01 -23.04
N GLU A 429 3.22 26.50 -22.01
CA GLU A 429 3.04 27.93 -21.78
C GLU A 429 4.34 28.64 -21.37
N ASN A 430 5.28 27.90 -20.79
CA ASN A 430 6.53 28.42 -20.27
C ASN A 430 7.72 28.03 -21.16
N PHE A 431 7.60 26.94 -21.91
CA PHE A 431 8.65 26.38 -22.76
C PHE A 431 8.16 26.12 -24.18
N SER A 432 8.89 26.65 -25.16
CA SER A 432 8.77 26.18 -26.54
C SER A 432 9.64 24.94 -26.73
N ILE A 433 9.06 23.78 -26.43
CA ILE A 433 9.73 22.47 -26.55
C ILE A 433 9.39 21.85 -27.89
N GLN A 434 10.42 21.42 -28.61
CA GLN A 434 10.31 20.46 -29.67
C GLN A 434 10.72 19.09 -29.13
N TYR A 435 9.77 18.16 -29.13
CA TYR A 435 10.03 16.78 -28.74
C TYR A 435 10.71 16.01 -29.87
N CYS A 436 11.76 15.23 -29.55
CA CYS A 436 12.41 14.32 -30.49
C CYS A 436 11.69 12.96 -30.51
N THR A 437 12.17 11.99 -31.27
CA THR A 437 11.67 10.61 -31.19
C THR A 437 12.06 9.97 -29.87
N ASN A 438 11.15 9.27 -29.19
CA ASN A 438 11.41 8.54 -27.94
C ASN A 438 11.85 9.48 -26.81
N TRP A 439 11.01 10.47 -26.51
CA TRP A 439 11.25 11.44 -25.44
C TRP A 439 10.57 11.01 -24.14
N THR A 440 11.06 11.53 -23.02
CA THR A 440 10.50 11.26 -21.69
C THR A 440 10.28 12.57 -20.94
N LEU A 441 9.20 12.65 -20.19
CA LEU A 441 8.89 13.74 -19.28
C LEU A 441 8.20 13.23 -18.03
N GLU A 442 8.74 13.53 -16.86
CA GLU A 442 8.10 13.32 -15.57
C GLU A 442 7.94 14.66 -14.87
N LEU A 443 6.73 14.94 -14.39
CA LEU A 443 6.38 16.16 -13.70
C LEU A 443 5.51 15.82 -12.51
N LYS A 444 5.87 16.38 -11.35
CA LYS A 444 5.09 16.29 -10.12
C LYS A 444 4.90 17.67 -9.51
N LYS A 445 3.68 17.93 -9.07
CA LYS A 445 3.30 19.15 -8.37
C LYS A 445 2.92 18.88 -6.92
N ASP A 446 3.02 19.89 -6.08
CA ASP A 446 2.50 19.89 -4.71
C ASP A 446 1.04 20.35 -4.64
N GLU A 447 0.50 20.43 -3.43
CA GLU A 447 -0.88 20.89 -3.18
C GLU A 447 -1.14 22.36 -3.58
N ASN A 448 -0.08 23.14 -3.78
CA ASN A 448 -0.15 24.55 -4.20
C ASN A 448 0.04 24.72 -5.72
N ASP A 449 -0.01 23.63 -6.50
CA ASP A 449 0.23 23.59 -7.95
C ASP A 449 1.67 23.99 -8.35
N VAL A 450 2.62 23.89 -7.41
CA VAL A 450 4.04 24.19 -7.63
C VAL A 450 4.78 22.94 -8.10
N ILE A 451 5.58 23.06 -9.16
CA ILE A 451 6.38 21.94 -9.70
C ILE A 451 7.53 21.63 -8.73
N VAL A 452 7.44 20.49 -8.06
CA VAL A 452 8.48 20.01 -7.13
C VAL A 452 9.51 19.11 -7.79
N GLU A 453 9.13 18.45 -8.90
CA GLU A 453 9.98 17.54 -9.63
C GLU A 453 9.71 17.69 -11.13
N LEU A 454 10.78 17.88 -11.90
CA LEU A 454 10.76 17.95 -13.35
C LEU A 454 11.92 17.16 -13.93
N HIS A 455 11.60 16.14 -14.70
CA HIS A 455 12.57 15.34 -15.42
C HIS A 455 12.21 15.35 -16.91
N ILE A 456 13.13 15.74 -17.79
CA ILE A 456 12.90 15.77 -19.24
C ILE A 456 14.10 15.16 -19.96
N VAL A 457 13.83 14.26 -20.92
CA VAL A 457 14.85 13.56 -21.69
C VAL A 457 14.61 13.71 -23.18
N ASN A 458 15.68 13.96 -23.94
CA ASN A 458 15.71 13.92 -25.41
C ASN A 458 14.76 14.95 -26.07
N VAL A 459 14.99 16.24 -25.77
CA VAL A 459 14.19 17.37 -26.29
C VAL A 459 15.04 18.55 -26.75
N VAL A 460 14.45 19.41 -27.59
CA VAL A 460 15.08 20.67 -28.04
C VAL A 460 14.24 21.87 -27.60
N PHE A 461 14.85 22.82 -26.89
CA PHE A 461 14.20 24.08 -26.54
C PHE A 461 14.46 25.12 -27.64
N ARG A 462 13.41 25.82 -28.09
CA ARG A 462 13.46 26.76 -29.24
C ARG A 462 13.26 28.24 -28.90
N ASN A 463 12.95 28.61 -27.64
CA ASN A 463 12.63 30.00 -27.27
C ASN A 463 13.81 30.76 -26.65
N VAL A 464 13.92 32.07 -26.92
CA VAL A 464 15.09 32.93 -26.63
C VAL A 464 15.43 33.02 -25.13
N GLU A 465 14.41 33.05 -24.26
CA GLU A 465 14.60 32.95 -22.81
C GLU A 465 13.68 31.87 -22.24
N SER A 466 14.25 30.73 -21.83
CA SER A 466 13.54 29.76 -21.00
C SER A 466 13.66 30.19 -19.53
N ASN A 467 12.67 30.95 -19.05
CA ASN A 467 12.52 31.28 -17.63
C ASN A 467 11.97 30.06 -16.89
N LEU A 468 12.81 29.33 -16.16
CA LEU A 468 12.37 28.30 -15.21
C LEU A 468 11.94 29.00 -13.90
N CYS A 469 10.86 29.77 -13.95
CA CYS A 469 10.33 30.44 -12.76
C CYS A 469 9.41 29.49 -11.98
N TYR A 470 10.00 28.56 -11.20
CA TYR A 470 9.23 27.73 -10.26
C TYR A 470 9.93 27.63 -8.91
N ASP A 471 9.13 27.77 -7.86
CA ASP A 471 9.57 27.68 -6.48
C ASP A 471 9.88 26.23 -6.11
N LYS A 472 11.10 25.94 -5.65
CA LYS A 472 11.55 24.64 -5.09
C LYS A 472 11.37 23.42 -6.02
N ALA A 473 11.95 23.51 -7.23
CA ALA A 473 12.01 22.37 -8.15
C ALA A 473 13.32 21.58 -8.01
N ASN A 474 13.21 20.25 -7.99
CA ASN A 474 14.29 19.33 -8.37
C ASN A 474 14.19 19.08 -9.88
N MET A 475 15.26 19.36 -10.60
CA MET A 475 15.25 19.33 -12.06
C MET A 475 16.33 18.42 -12.61
N THR A 476 15.95 17.51 -13.50
CA THR A 476 16.87 16.65 -14.24
C THR A 476 16.59 16.80 -15.73
N LEU A 477 17.59 17.18 -16.53
CA LEU A 477 17.48 17.33 -17.97
C LEU A 477 18.57 16.49 -18.65
N GLU A 478 18.18 15.52 -19.46
CA GLU A 478 19.10 14.58 -20.12
C GLU A 478 18.95 14.63 -21.63
N ASP A 479 20.06 14.60 -22.38
CA ASP A 479 20.05 14.67 -23.86
C ASP A 479 19.26 15.89 -24.39
N VAL A 480 19.43 17.05 -23.74
CA VAL A 480 18.71 18.27 -24.06
C VAL A 480 19.59 19.23 -24.86
N THR A 481 19.02 19.85 -25.90
CA THR A 481 19.68 20.91 -26.67
C THR A 481 18.89 22.21 -26.61
N LEU A 482 19.57 23.33 -26.36
CA LEU A 482 19.01 24.67 -26.54
C LEU A 482 19.31 25.17 -27.96
N SER A 483 18.33 25.77 -28.62
CA SER A 483 18.53 26.39 -29.94
C SER A 483 19.42 27.64 -29.84
N ASN A 484 19.98 28.08 -30.97
CA ASN A 484 20.87 29.24 -31.01
C ASN A 484 20.17 30.50 -30.46
N GLY A 485 20.84 31.18 -29.52
CA GLY A 485 20.32 32.37 -28.85
C GLY A 485 19.45 32.08 -27.63
N CYS A 486 19.12 30.81 -27.35
CA CYS A 486 18.38 30.42 -26.16
C CYS A 486 19.30 30.33 -24.93
N ILE A 487 18.87 30.89 -23.80
CA ILE A 487 19.54 30.73 -22.51
C ILE A 487 18.57 30.14 -21.49
N MET A 488 19.03 29.12 -20.76
CA MET A 488 18.30 28.51 -19.64
C MET A 488 18.66 29.21 -18.32
N LEU A 489 17.66 29.79 -17.67
CA LEU A 489 17.85 30.54 -16.44
C LEU A 489 17.61 29.66 -15.20
N LEU A 490 18.66 29.42 -14.41
CA LEU A 490 18.60 28.65 -13.16
C LEU A 490 18.50 29.61 -11.96
N HIS A 491 17.25 29.92 -11.59
CA HIS A 491 16.92 30.87 -10.52
C HIS A 491 17.36 30.38 -9.12
N LYS A 492 17.39 31.31 -8.16
CA LYS A 492 17.79 31.02 -6.77
C LYS A 492 16.91 30.01 -6.02
N HIS A 493 15.67 29.82 -6.47
CA HIS A 493 14.69 28.92 -5.85
C HIS A 493 14.78 27.47 -6.33
N VAL A 494 15.60 27.19 -7.35
CA VAL A 494 15.84 25.83 -7.84
C VAL A 494 16.88 25.17 -6.94
N THR A 495 16.44 24.20 -6.12
CA THR A 495 17.25 23.60 -5.06
C THR A 495 18.26 22.59 -5.58
N LYS A 496 17.88 21.83 -6.62
CA LYS A 496 18.71 20.79 -7.24
C LYS A 496 18.54 20.80 -8.75
N VAL A 497 19.65 20.83 -9.48
CA VAL A 497 19.67 20.70 -10.94
C VAL A 497 20.69 19.64 -11.34
N GLU A 498 20.30 18.77 -12.26
CA GLU A 498 21.15 17.77 -12.90
C GLU A 498 20.94 17.87 -14.41
N LEU A 499 21.90 18.47 -15.11
CA LEU A 499 21.94 18.52 -16.58
C LEU A 499 22.92 17.44 -17.04
N GLU A 500 22.51 16.55 -17.93
CA GLU A 500 23.35 15.48 -18.47
C GLU A 500 23.29 15.46 -20.00
N ARG A 501 24.47 15.37 -20.64
CA ARG A 501 24.60 15.42 -22.10
C ARG A 501 23.87 16.63 -22.69
N PHE A 502 23.94 17.75 -21.97
CA PHE A 502 23.25 18.99 -22.29
C PHE A 502 24.07 19.87 -23.21
N THR A 503 23.45 20.49 -24.20
CA THR A 503 24.11 21.42 -25.13
C THR A 503 23.40 22.76 -25.15
N GLY A 504 24.11 23.84 -24.78
CA GLY A 504 23.53 25.19 -24.78
C GLY A 504 24.04 26.09 -23.66
N LEU A 505 23.49 27.32 -23.60
CA LEU A 505 23.81 28.33 -22.61
C LEU A 505 22.92 28.19 -21.37
N ILE A 506 23.52 28.12 -20.20
CA ILE A 506 22.85 28.20 -18.90
C ILE A 506 23.29 29.46 -18.17
N ARG A 507 22.37 30.14 -17.46
CA ARG A 507 22.68 31.24 -16.55
C ARG A 507 22.29 30.83 -15.15
N ILE A 508 23.28 30.67 -14.27
CA ILE A 508 23.06 30.33 -12.87
C ILE A 508 22.98 31.64 -12.07
N SER A 509 21.84 31.92 -11.44
CA SER A 509 21.65 33.11 -10.61
C SER A 509 22.28 32.95 -9.23
N ASN A 510 22.67 34.07 -8.60
CA ASN A 510 23.11 34.11 -7.19
C ASN A 510 24.27 33.15 -6.88
N ILE A 511 25.33 33.18 -7.69
CA ILE A 511 26.58 32.45 -7.40
C ILE A 511 27.46 33.28 -6.45
N VAL A 512 27.62 34.59 -6.71
CA VAL A 512 28.45 35.52 -5.92
C VAL A 512 27.71 36.82 -5.70
N ARG A 513 27.54 37.26 -4.46
CA ARG A 513 26.98 38.59 -4.11
C ARG A 513 25.69 38.97 -4.88
N ASN A 514 24.82 38.00 -5.18
CA ASN A 514 23.61 38.12 -6.02
C ASN A 514 23.82 38.28 -7.53
N GLU A 515 25.03 38.13 -8.04
CA GLU A 515 25.35 38.10 -9.47
C GLU A 515 25.09 36.72 -10.10
N SER A 516 24.91 36.70 -11.42
CA SER A 516 24.68 35.49 -12.21
C SER A 516 25.88 35.15 -13.08
N CYS A 517 26.16 33.87 -13.29
CA CYS A 517 27.18 33.44 -14.26
C CYS A 517 26.54 32.75 -15.46
N VAL A 518 27.07 33.01 -16.66
CA VAL A 518 26.70 32.29 -17.89
C VAL A 518 27.74 31.23 -18.22
N ILE A 519 27.27 30.01 -18.49
CA ILE A 519 28.08 28.85 -18.83
C ILE A 519 27.52 28.25 -20.13
N TYR A 520 28.40 27.87 -21.04
CA TYR A 520 28.02 27.04 -22.19
C TYR A 520 28.44 25.60 -21.93
N LEU A 521 27.52 24.67 -22.16
CA LEU A 521 27.77 23.22 -22.11
C LEU A 521 27.78 22.68 -23.54
N ASP A 522 28.77 21.83 -23.84
CA ASP A 522 28.88 21.10 -25.11
C ASP A 522 28.76 19.60 -24.84
N SER A 523 27.55 19.05 -25.02
CA SER A 523 27.18 17.71 -24.54
C SER A 523 27.69 17.46 -23.10
N GLY A 524 27.57 18.49 -22.27
CA GLY A 524 28.19 18.58 -20.96
C GLY A 524 27.27 18.15 -19.82
N THR A 525 27.83 18.19 -18.60
CA THR A 525 27.08 17.93 -17.37
C THR A 525 27.16 19.14 -16.45
N CYS A 526 26.05 19.48 -15.80
CA CYS A 526 26.00 20.45 -14.71
C CYS A 526 25.17 19.87 -13.55
N GLN A 527 25.80 19.67 -12.40
CA GLN A 527 25.07 19.34 -11.16
C GLN A 527 25.18 20.52 -10.20
N LEU A 528 24.04 21.03 -9.76
CA LEU A 528 23.94 22.18 -8.86
C LEU A 528 23.08 21.80 -7.66
N GLN A 529 23.58 22.09 -6.46
CA GLN A 529 22.81 21.98 -5.22
C GLN A 529 22.88 23.29 -4.44
N ARG A 530 21.73 23.76 -3.97
CA ARG A 530 21.59 24.97 -3.16
C ARG A 530 21.11 24.67 -1.75
N THR A 531 21.34 25.64 -0.85
CA THR A 531 20.69 25.69 0.46
C THR A 531 19.24 26.17 0.34
N ASP A 532 18.45 26.04 1.41
CA ASP A 532 17.08 26.55 1.47
C ASP A 532 16.99 28.08 1.27
N GLU A 533 18.07 28.81 1.57
CA GLU A 533 18.20 30.25 1.36
C GLU A 533 18.57 30.61 -0.11
N GLY A 534 18.81 29.62 -0.96
CA GLY A 534 19.13 29.79 -2.38
C GLY A 534 20.60 30.05 -2.69
N SER A 535 21.50 29.86 -1.72
CA SER A 535 22.96 29.95 -1.92
C SER A 535 23.50 28.64 -2.52
N VAL A 536 24.45 28.73 -3.44
CA VAL A 536 25.08 27.55 -4.06
C VAL A 536 25.99 26.84 -3.05
N GLN A 537 25.74 25.54 -2.82
CA GLN A 537 26.52 24.70 -1.92
C GLN A 537 27.45 23.75 -2.70
N GLU A 538 26.95 23.11 -3.75
CA GLU A 538 27.73 22.22 -4.61
C GLU A 538 27.54 22.58 -6.09
N LEU A 539 28.63 22.59 -6.85
CA LEU A 539 28.63 22.79 -8.29
C LEU A 539 29.59 21.80 -8.98
N THR A 540 29.07 20.98 -9.88
CA THR A 540 29.87 20.11 -10.74
C THR A 540 29.65 20.49 -12.18
N LEU A 541 30.72 20.74 -12.94
CA LEU A 541 30.66 21.02 -14.38
C LEU A 541 31.56 20.05 -15.15
N PHE A 542 31.08 19.57 -16.29
CA PHE A 542 31.82 18.73 -17.22
C PHE A 542 31.61 19.22 -18.65
N ASN A 543 32.69 19.31 -19.44
CA ASN A 543 32.68 19.82 -20.82
C ASN A 543 31.96 21.18 -20.92
N ALA A 544 32.51 22.19 -20.22
CA ALA A 544 31.86 23.48 -20.02
C ALA A 544 32.80 24.67 -20.32
N ASN A 545 32.27 25.69 -20.99
CA ASN A 545 32.96 26.98 -21.22
C ASN A 545 32.35 28.05 -20.31
N LEU A 546 33.17 28.74 -19.52
CA LEU A 546 32.76 29.76 -18.56
C LEU A 546 32.79 31.14 -19.23
N ILE A 547 31.64 31.80 -19.45
CA ILE A 547 31.55 32.90 -20.43
C ILE A 547 31.63 34.32 -19.83
N SER A 548 31.16 34.60 -18.60
CA SER A 548 31.43 35.82 -17.77
C SER A 548 30.32 36.01 -16.69
N THR A 549 30.57 36.88 -15.70
CA THR A 549 29.62 37.36 -14.66
C THR A 549 28.90 38.66 -15.02
N THR A 550 29.34 39.42 -16.02
CA THR A 550 28.79 40.75 -16.33
C THR A 550 27.83 40.72 -17.52
N THR A 551 26.64 41.31 -17.30
CA THR A 551 25.53 41.54 -18.25
C THR A 551 25.91 41.68 -19.71
N THR A 552 25.72 40.62 -20.51
CA THR A 552 25.70 40.72 -21.97
C THR A 552 24.25 40.74 -22.45
N THR A 553 23.83 41.90 -22.95
CA THR A 553 22.65 42.05 -23.81
C THR A 553 22.86 41.30 -25.13
N GLU A 554 21.75 40.81 -25.67
CA GLU A 554 21.62 39.92 -26.82
C GLU A 554 22.44 40.33 -28.06
N HIS A 555 23.05 39.32 -28.69
CA HIS A 555 23.34 39.16 -30.13
C HIS A 555 24.76 38.92 -30.64
N GLN A 556 25.80 38.92 -29.81
CA GLN A 556 27.09 38.33 -30.21
C GLN A 556 27.90 38.02 -28.95
N ILE A 557 28.01 36.73 -28.61
CA ILE A 557 28.97 36.29 -27.58
C ILE A 557 30.33 36.27 -28.27
N ASP A 558 31.12 37.32 -28.07
CA ASP A 558 32.55 37.27 -28.38
C ASP A 558 33.20 36.49 -27.23
N LEU A 559 33.63 35.25 -27.50
CA LEU A 559 34.27 34.34 -26.53
C LEU A 559 35.61 34.88 -25.98
N ASN A 560 36.02 36.08 -26.39
CA ASN A 560 37.29 36.70 -26.02
C ASN A 560 37.19 37.71 -24.85
N ASP A 561 36.00 38.15 -24.45
CA ASP A 561 35.84 39.11 -23.35
C ASP A 561 35.60 38.41 -21.98
N GLY A 562 36.67 38.26 -21.20
CA GLY A 562 36.60 38.13 -19.74
C GLY A 562 35.90 36.87 -19.19
N LEU A 563 36.39 35.68 -19.55
CA LEU A 563 35.97 34.36 -19.06
C LEU A 563 36.25 34.16 -17.55
N ASN A 564 35.48 34.74 -16.63
CA ASN A 564 35.65 34.49 -15.18
C ASN A 564 34.35 33.97 -14.52
N LEU A 565 34.44 32.88 -13.76
CA LEU A 565 33.44 32.42 -12.80
C LEU A 565 33.93 32.78 -11.39
N GLU A 566 33.27 33.74 -10.75
CA GLU A 566 33.51 34.03 -9.34
C GLU A 566 32.78 33.01 -8.45
N LEU A 567 33.37 32.61 -7.33
CA LEU A 567 32.74 31.71 -6.34
C LEU A 567 32.60 32.40 -4.99
N SER A 568 31.42 32.26 -4.38
CA SER A 568 31.14 32.80 -3.05
C SER A 568 31.66 31.89 -1.95
N SER A 569 31.74 32.44 -0.74
CA SER A 569 32.15 31.72 0.46
C SER A 569 31.21 30.57 0.86
N SER A 570 29.97 30.55 0.37
CA SER A 570 28.97 29.50 0.67
C SER A 570 29.18 28.20 -0.10
N VAL A 571 29.96 28.22 -1.20
CA VAL A 571 30.29 27.03 -1.99
C VAL A 571 31.20 26.11 -1.17
N LYS A 572 30.70 24.91 -0.84
CA LYS A 572 31.43 23.89 -0.08
C LYS A 572 32.19 22.94 -0.98
N LYS A 573 31.68 22.66 -2.18
CA LYS A 573 32.26 21.69 -3.10
C LYS A 573 32.14 22.17 -4.54
N ILE A 574 33.25 22.13 -5.26
CA ILE A 574 33.26 22.36 -6.70
C ILE A 574 34.08 21.28 -7.40
N CYS A 575 33.53 20.74 -8.50
CA CYS A 575 34.18 19.75 -9.33
C CYS A 575 34.10 20.19 -10.79
N LEU A 576 35.23 20.31 -11.46
CA LEU A 576 35.32 20.78 -12.84
C LEU A 576 36.13 19.79 -13.64
N LYS A 577 35.58 19.35 -14.76
CA LYS A 577 36.27 18.40 -15.63
C LYS A 577 36.15 18.83 -17.10
N ASN A 578 37.27 18.93 -17.79
CA ASN A 578 37.34 19.46 -19.17
C ASN A 578 36.60 20.81 -19.31
N CYS A 579 36.89 21.76 -18.40
CA CYS A 579 36.30 23.10 -18.44
C CYS A 579 37.28 24.12 -18.99
N PHE A 580 36.79 25.19 -19.63
CA PHE A 580 37.58 26.28 -20.19
C PHE A 580 37.16 27.64 -19.62
N GLY A 581 38.13 28.54 -19.43
CA GLY A 581 37.92 29.86 -18.81
C GLY A 581 38.65 29.99 -17.46
N ALA A 582 38.35 31.02 -16.68
CA ALA A 582 38.98 31.26 -15.39
C ALA A 582 37.98 31.17 -14.22
N LEU A 583 38.46 30.71 -13.07
CA LEU A 583 37.78 30.79 -11.78
C LEU A 583 38.43 31.86 -10.94
N LEU A 584 37.62 32.67 -10.26
CA LEU A 584 38.04 33.61 -9.24
C LEU A 584 37.44 33.18 -7.90
N PHE A 585 38.23 33.23 -6.85
CA PHE A 585 37.79 32.87 -5.51
C PHE A 585 37.70 34.12 -4.65
N GLU A 586 36.52 34.41 -4.13
CA GLU A 586 36.32 35.50 -3.18
C GLU A 586 36.58 34.99 -1.75
N ASP A 587 37.41 35.71 -0.98
CA ASP A 587 37.71 35.39 0.43
C ASP A 587 38.33 34.00 0.69
N TRP A 588 39.03 33.42 -0.29
CA TRP A 588 39.80 32.19 -0.10
C TRP A 588 41.27 32.47 0.24
N PRO A 589 41.83 31.81 1.28
CA PRO A 589 43.14 32.18 1.82
C PRO A 589 44.35 31.79 0.93
N ILE A 590 44.19 30.90 -0.06
CA ILE A 590 45.34 30.25 -0.74
C ILE A 590 45.39 30.50 -2.26
N PHE A 591 44.25 30.62 -2.94
CA PHE A 591 44.19 30.84 -4.40
C PHE A 591 43.25 32.00 -4.71
N ARG A 592 43.67 32.91 -5.60
CA ARG A 592 42.84 34.04 -6.07
C ARG A 592 42.23 33.81 -7.45
N LYS A 593 42.94 33.06 -8.30
CA LYS A 593 42.54 32.79 -9.69
C LYS A 593 43.09 31.45 -10.16
N ILE A 594 42.28 30.68 -10.89
CA ILE A 594 42.72 29.52 -11.67
C ILE A 594 42.30 29.77 -13.12
N VAL A 595 43.17 29.50 -14.09
CA VAL A 595 42.87 29.67 -15.52
C VAL A 595 43.04 28.34 -16.23
N PHE A 596 42.01 27.94 -16.97
CA PHE A 596 42.02 26.78 -17.86
C PHE A 596 42.11 27.29 -19.30
N GLU A 597 43.31 27.19 -19.88
CA GLU A 597 43.56 27.60 -21.26
C GLU A 597 43.22 26.46 -22.24
N GLN A 598 42.60 26.82 -23.37
CA GLN A 598 42.37 25.91 -24.47
C GLN A 598 43.59 25.92 -25.41
N ASP A 599 44.38 24.84 -25.40
CA ASP A 599 45.39 24.65 -26.45
C ASP A 599 44.78 23.86 -27.62
N ASN A 600 44.46 24.56 -28.70
CA ASN A 600 43.92 23.97 -29.93
C ASN A 600 44.85 22.94 -30.60
N ARG A 601 46.10 22.82 -30.15
CA ARG A 601 47.08 21.85 -30.68
C ARG A 601 47.13 20.53 -29.91
N CYS A 602 46.61 20.49 -28.69
CA CYS A 602 46.54 19.29 -27.86
C CYS A 602 45.19 19.28 -27.13
N PRO A 603 44.19 18.50 -27.58
CA PRO A 603 42.97 18.33 -26.81
C PRO A 603 43.34 17.64 -25.49
N ILE A 604 43.44 18.42 -24.40
CA ILE A 604 43.73 17.87 -23.07
C ILE A 604 42.45 17.16 -22.60
N SER A 605 42.31 15.89 -22.97
CA SER A 605 41.25 15.04 -22.46
C SER A 605 41.60 14.58 -21.04
N GLY A 606 40.78 14.89 -20.04
CA GLY A 606 40.91 14.33 -18.69
C GLY A 606 41.40 15.28 -17.61
N GLN A 607 41.38 16.61 -17.83
CA GLN A 607 41.57 17.56 -16.73
C GLN A 607 40.42 17.41 -15.73
N MET A 608 40.73 17.14 -14.46
CA MET A 608 39.77 17.13 -13.37
C MET A 608 40.33 17.95 -12.20
N PHE A 609 39.52 18.89 -11.73
CA PHE A 609 39.81 19.73 -10.58
C PHE A 609 38.68 19.58 -9.57
N GLN A 610 39.03 19.21 -8.34
CA GLN A 610 38.06 19.06 -7.27
C GLN A 610 38.52 19.87 -6.06
N PHE A 611 37.63 20.69 -5.53
CA PHE A 611 37.83 21.41 -4.27
C PHE A 611 36.70 21.07 -3.30
N VAL A 612 37.08 20.77 -2.07
CA VAL A 612 36.15 20.51 -0.96
C VAL A 612 36.59 21.38 0.21
N ARG A 613 35.69 22.25 0.67
CA ARG A 613 35.87 23.09 1.85
C ARG A 613 35.32 22.35 3.06
N SER A 614 36.20 22.01 3.99
CA SER A 614 35.90 21.35 5.27
C SER A 614 35.13 22.25 6.22
#